data_AF-A0A938UJ52-F1
#
_entry.id   AF-A0A938UJ52-F1
#
_cell.length_a   1.000
_cell.length_b   1.000
_cell.length_c   1.000
_cell.angle_alpha   90.00
_cell.angle_beta   90.00
_cell.angle_gamma   90.00
#
_symmetry.space_group_name_H-M   'P 1'
#
loop_
_entity.id
_entity.type
_entity.pdbx_description
1 polymer ?
#
loop_
_entity_poly.entity_id
_entity_poly.type
_entity_poly.pdbx_seq_one_letter_code
_entity_poly.pdbx_strand_id
1 'polypeptide(L)'
;MNPALKPTVNGQENIPLVSAVPPEIRWDDGLGFHAIIGETTPGNELLKLIAERIRAAARHLDLTRDDLFRIFSRHSIFEGEADESSVGGKTSFILVETHHLIQGRVGKGALKLVFPQDLLGQESHFQESEPGVVEVVPPTGMAHWSNAAEAEALVKRAMREFMTGESLSMSLKSQATGAPFAGSEGLILCAAREFDRVSGRYRLKSLLRGGDENAQEDKELIEAMMNGAAEMLTRAQRIAYDKIVHAAETNTTLSSRLGLQLATNVVEGHLRTLLAGDPKIIIGDEDMTARLREILERKKYSPIACALARAAAKMQLEHGIMLPESRDQLRNLLRELPDQGSPTP
;
A
#
# COMPACT_ATOMS: atom_id res chain seq x y z
N MET A 1 6.64 -13.78 -54.64
CA MET A 1 5.20 -13.46 -54.45
C MET A 1 4.78 -13.95 -53.07
N ASN A 2 4.15 -13.05 -52.30
CA ASN A 2 3.79 -13.18 -50.88
C ASN A 2 2.92 -14.41 -50.56
N PRO A 3 3.10 -15.02 -49.38
CA PRO A 3 2.00 -15.55 -48.58
C PRO A 3 1.62 -14.55 -47.48
N ALA A 4 0.32 -14.50 -47.21
CA ALA A 4 -0.36 -13.50 -46.40
C ALA A 4 0.12 -13.44 -44.94
N LEU A 5 0.31 -12.20 -44.47
CA LEU A 5 0.38 -11.84 -43.06
C LEU A 5 -0.93 -12.22 -42.36
N LYS A 6 -0.85 -13.16 -41.41
CA LYS A 6 -1.85 -13.29 -40.34
C LYS A 6 -1.57 -12.19 -39.31
N PRO A 7 -2.56 -11.43 -38.83
CA PRO A 7 -2.34 -10.49 -37.74
C PRO A 7 -2.14 -11.28 -36.44
N THR A 8 -0.94 -11.21 -35.89
CA THR A 8 -0.66 -11.51 -34.48
C THR A 8 -1.39 -10.49 -33.63
N VAL A 9 -2.45 -10.94 -32.94
CA VAL A 9 -3.06 -10.16 -31.86
C VAL A 9 -2.11 -10.21 -30.67
N ASN A 10 -1.43 -9.09 -30.45
CA ASN A 10 -0.63 -8.80 -29.28
C ASN A 10 -1.48 -8.83 -27.99
N GLY A 11 -0.89 -9.37 -26.92
CA GLY A 11 -0.92 -8.73 -25.60
C GLY A 11 -2.23 -8.75 -24.82
N GLN A 12 -2.86 -9.92 -24.66
CA GLN A 12 -3.65 -10.13 -23.44
C GLN A 12 -2.70 -10.59 -22.34
N GLU A 13 -2.31 -9.66 -21.46
CA GLU A 13 -1.82 -10.03 -20.14
C GLU A 13 -2.89 -10.90 -19.49
N ASN A 14 -2.57 -12.17 -19.26
CA ASN A 14 -3.40 -13.07 -18.46
C ASN A 14 -3.38 -12.56 -17.03
N ILE A 15 -4.30 -11.65 -16.69
CA ILE A 15 -4.54 -11.22 -15.31
C ILE A 15 -5.09 -12.44 -14.57
N PRO A 16 -4.39 -12.97 -13.55
CA PRO A 16 -4.87 -14.14 -12.83
C PRO A 16 -6.20 -13.82 -12.14
N LEU A 17 -7.16 -14.74 -12.24
CA LEU A 17 -8.45 -14.70 -11.53
C LEU A 17 -8.19 -14.44 -10.04
N VAL A 18 -8.98 -13.57 -9.41
CA VAL A 18 -8.94 -13.43 -7.95
C VAL A 18 -9.40 -14.77 -7.36
N SER A 19 -8.44 -15.56 -6.88
CA SER A 19 -8.69 -16.89 -6.36
C SER A 19 -9.65 -16.82 -5.17
N ALA A 20 -10.64 -17.72 -5.14
CA ALA A 20 -11.55 -17.88 -4.00
C ALA A 20 -10.89 -18.56 -2.79
N VAL A 21 -9.63 -18.99 -2.91
CA VAL A 21 -8.85 -19.54 -1.79
C VAL A 21 -8.33 -18.38 -0.95
N PRO A 22 -8.60 -18.36 0.37
CA PRO A 22 -8.05 -17.32 1.24
C PRO A 22 -6.52 -17.32 1.16
N PRO A 23 -5.88 -16.15 1.03
CA PRO A 23 -4.43 -16.07 1.07
C PRO A 23 -3.92 -16.62 2.40
N GLU A 24 -2.81 -17.35 2.36
CA GLU A 24 -2.15 -17.82 3.57
C GLU A 24 -1.71 -16.62 4.41
N ILE A 25 -2.19 -16.56 5.65
CA ILE A 25 -1.85 -15.48 6.58
C ILE A 25 -0.44 -15.72 7.08
N ARG A 26 0.52 -14.92 6.61
CA ARG A 26 1.87 -14.87 7.16
C ARG A 26 1.90 -13.97 8.38
N TRP A 27 2.46 -14.46 9.49
CA TRP A 27 2.63 -13.70 10.72
C TRP A 27 4.01 -13.03 10.76
N ASP A 28 4.15 -11.96 11.55
CA ASP A 28 5.42 -11.22 11.75
C ASP A 28 6.41 -11.92 12.69
N ASP A 29 6.18 -13.21 12.99
CA ASP A 29 6.89 -13.97 14.02
C ASP A 29 6.90 -13.30 15.40
N GLY A 30 5.94 -12.40 15.68
CA GLY A 30 5.83 -11.70 16.97
C GLY A 30 6.84 -10.57 17.15
N LEU A 31 7.40 -10.01 16.07
CA LEU A 31 8.37 -8.91 16.09
C LEU A 31 8.00 -7.79 17.08
N GLY A 32 6.76 -7.30 17.01
CA GLY A 32 6.26 -6.26 17.92
C GLY A 32 6.28 -6.71 19.39
N PHE A 33 5.83 -7.94 19.66
CA PHE A 33 5.87 -8.52 21.01
C PHE A 33 7.30 -8.67 21.54
N HIS A 34 8.21 -9.24 20.74
CA HIS A 34 9.61 -9.44 21.13
C HIS A 34 10.34 -8.11 21.41
N ALA A 35 10.03 -7.06 20.66
CA ALA A 35 10.50 -5.70 20.94
C ALA A 35 9.98 -5.19 22.29
N ILE A 36 8.68 -5.35 22.58
CA ILE A 36 8.05 -4.90 23.84
C ILE A 36 8.70 -5.58 25.05
N ILE A 37 8.91 -6.88 25.01
CA ILE A 37 9.51 -7.62 26.14
C ILE A 37 11.04 -7.50 26.21
N GLY A 38 11.68 -6.90 25.20
CA GLY A 38 13.12 -6.66 25.17
C GLY A 38 13.96 -7.86 24.72
N GLU A 39 13.35 -8.84 24.07
CA GLU A 39 14.07 -9.98 23.46
C GLU A 39 14.72 -9.61 22.12
N THR A 40 14.28 -8.51 21.51
CA THR A 40 14.87 -7.96 20.28
C THR A 40 15.00 -6.45 20.44
N THR A 41 16.12 -5.91 19.96
CA THR A 41 16.32 -4.45 19.86
C THR A 41 15.93 -4.02 18.44
N PRO A 42 14.85 -3.24 18.26
CA PRO A 42 14.48 -2.73 16.95
C PRO A 42 15.58 -1.83 16.37
N GLY A 43 15.83 -1.93 15.07
CA GLY A 43 16.58 -0.92 14.31
C GLY A 43 15.78 0.37 14.09
N ASN A 44 14.45 0.28 14.19
CA ASN A 44 13.52 1.39 14.03
C ASN A 44 13.27 2.16 15.34
N GLU A 45 13.56 3.47 15.34
CA GLU A 45 13.37 4.33 16.51
C GLU A 45 11.90 4.48 16.94
N LEU A 46 10.94 4.49 16.01
CA LEU A 46 9.51 4.55 16.37
C LEU A 46 9.08 3.27 17.10
N LEU A 47 9.41 2.10 16.56
CA LEU A 47 9.10 0.81 17.20
C LEU A 47 9.78 0.70 18.57
N LYS A 48 11.03 1.12 18.69
CA LYS A 48 11.77 1.17 19.96
C LYS A 48 11.08 2.07 20.99
N LEU A 49 10.73 3.30 20.63
CA LEU A 49 10.02 4.23 21.50
C LEU A 49 8.65 3.68 21.95
N ILE A 50 7.89 3.09 21.02
CA ILE A 50 6.58 2.50 21.31
C ILE A 50 6.73 1.29 22.23
N ALA A 51 7.68 0.39 21.97
CA ALA A 51 7.96 -0.77 22.80
C ALA A 51 8.31 -0.36 24.23
N GLU A 52 9.14 0.67 24.42
CA GLU A 52 9.48 1.23 25.73
C GLU A 52 8.25 1.80 26.45
N ARG A 53 7.41 2.56 25.74
CA ARG A 53 6.16 3.12 26.30
C ARG A 53 5.17 2.05 26.71
N ILE A 54 4.98 1.02 25.88
CA ILE A 54 4.13 -0.13 26.20
C ILE A 54 4.68 -0.85 27.43
N ARG A 55 5.99 -1.08 27.50
CA ARG A 55 6.63 -1.72 28.66
C ARG A 55 6.41 -0.91 29.95
N ALA A 56 6.51 0.40 29.88
CA ALA A 56 6.21 1.27 31.02
C ALA A 56 4.73 1.17 31.44
N ALA A 57 3.80 1.25 30.49
CA ALA A 57 2.37 1.12 30.75
C ALA A 57 2.00 -0.27 31.32
N ALA A 58 2.58 -1.34 30.78
CA ALA A 58 2.36 -2.70 31.25
C ALA A 58 2.73 -2.88 32.72
N ARG A 59 3.84 -2.26 33.16
CA ARG A 59 4.24 -2.24 34.58
C ARG A 59 3.26 -1.46 35.46
N HIS A 60 2.67 -0.39 34.95
CA HIS A 60 1.67 0.39 35.71
C HIS A 60 0.31 -0.30 35.81
N LEU A 61 0.01 -1.19 34.86
CA LEU A 61 -1.26 -1.92 34.76
C LEU A 61 -1.14 -3.38 35.22
N ASP A 62 0.00 -3.78 35.79
CA ASP A 62 0.31 -5.15 36.21
C ASP A 62 0.04 -6.21 35.12
N LEU A 63 0.28 -5.86 33.85
CA LEU A 63 0.08 -6.79 32.73
C LEU A 63 1.17 -7.85 32.72
N THR A 64 0.76 -9.11 32.58
CA THR A 64 1.68 -10.24 32.48
C THR A 64 2.28 -10.35 31.07
N ARG A 65 3.33 -11.16 30.94
CA ARG A 65 3.88 -11.52 29.63
C ARG A 65 2.83 -12.17 28.72
N ASP A 66 1.94 -12.98 29.29
CA ASP A 66 0.87 -13.64 28.54
C ASP A 66 -0.18 -12.65 28.04
N ASP A 67 -0.48 -11.61 28.83
CA ASP A 67 -1.38 -10.53 28.40
C ASP A 67 -0.77 -9.76 27.24
N LEU A 68 0.51 -9.39 27.34
CA LEU A 68 1.24 -8.72 26.26
C LEU A 68 1.32 -9.59 25.00
N PHE A 69 1.56 -10.89 25.15
CA PHE A 69 1.55 -11.82 24.03
C PHE A 69 0.17 -11.83 23.35
N ARG A 70 -0.91 -11.96 24.12
CA ARG A 70 -2.28 -11.96 23.56
C ARG A 70 -2.62 -10.66 22.84
N ILE A 71 -2.13 -9.52 23.33
CA ILE A 71 -2.44 -8.21 22.78
C ILE A 71 -1.60 -7.91 21.54
N PHE A 72 -0.29 -8.23 21.54
CA PHE A 72 0.66 -7.69 20.57
C PHE A 72 1.33 -8.74 19.65
N SER A 73 1.04 -10.04 19.79
CA SER A 73 1.67 -11.09 18.95
C SER A 73 1.05 -11.27 17.57
N ARG A 74 -0.15 -10.71 17.32
CA ARG A 74 -0.95 -11.04 16.13
C ARG A 74 -0.85 -9.97 15.05
N HIS A 75 0.31 -9.83 14.43
CA HIS A 75 0.45 -9.01 13.22
C HIS A 75 0.54 -9.91 11.99
N SER A 76 -0.39 -9.73 11.05
CA SER A 76 -0.26 -10.36 9.74
C SER A 76 0.53 -9.46 8.79
N ILE A 77 1.48 -10.04 8.06
CA ILE A 77 2.32 -9.33 7.11
C ILE A 77 1.99 -9.77 5.69
N PHE A 78 1.93 -8.80 4.79
CA PHE A 78 1.98 -9.02 3.36
C PHE A 78 3.20 -8.31 2.80
N GLU A 79 3.99 -9.04 1.99
CA GLU A 79 5.12 -8.52 1.24
C GLU A 79 4.84 -8.82 -0.24
N GLY A 80 4.94 -7.81 -1.09
CA GLY A 80 4.74 -7.99 -2.51
C GLY A 80 5.59 -7.06 -3.35
N GLU A 81 5.78 -7.45 -4.60
CA GLU A 81 6.54 -6.69 -5.60
C GLU A 81 5.69 -6.60 -6.86
N ALA A 82 5.67 -5.41 -7.47
CA ALA A 82 5.03 -5.20 -8.76
C ALA A 82 5.99 -4.52 -9.70
N ASP A 83 6.03 -5.03 -10.93
CA ASP A 83 6.62 -4.36 -12.08
C ASP A 83 5.53 -3.45 -12.67
N GLU A 84 5.69 -2.13 -12.53
CA GLU A 84 4.91 -1.15 -13.28
C GLU A 84 5.62 -0.85 -14.60
N SER A 85 4.88 -1.04 -15.70
CA SER A 85 5.29 -0.56 -17.01
C SER A 85 4.94 0.92 -17.14
N SER A 86 5.79 1.80 -16.60
CA SER A 86 5.67 3.24 -16.82
C SER A 86 6.38 3.66 -18.12
N VAL A 87 6.01 4.84 -18.63
CA VAL A 87 6.65 5.47 -19.80
C VAL A 87 8.07 5.87 -19.40
N GLY A 88 9.02 4.93 -19.53
CA GLY A 88 10.42 5.16 -19.15
C GLY A 88 11.21 3.89 -18.77
N GLY A 89 10.53 2.77 -18.53
CA GLY A 89 11.18 1.49 -18.19
C GLY A 89 10.34 0.65 -17.23
N LYS A 90 10.81 -0.57 -16.92
CA LYS A 90 10.22 -1.39 -15.86
C LYS A 90 10.61 -0.78 -14.51
N THR A 91 9.66 -0.17 -13.84
CA THR A 91 9.85 0.34 -12.48
C THR A 91 9.25 -0.68 -11.53
N SER A 92 10.04 -1.21 -10.60
CA SER A 92 9.56 -2.20 -9.65
C SER A 92 9.59 -1.66 -8.23
N PHE A 93 8.46 -1.74 -7.52
CA PHE A 93 8.36 -1.26 -6.14
C PHE A 93 8.14 -2.40 -5.16
N ILE A 94 8.62 -2.23 -3.93
CA ILE A 94 8.39 -3.15 -2.82
C ILE A 94 7.24 -2.61 -1.98
N LEU A 95 6.24 -3.46 -1.71
CA LEU A 95 5.13 -3.17 -0.81
C LEU A 95 5.26 -4.05 0.43
N VAL A 96 5.18 -3.44 1.60
CA VAL A 96 5.05 -4.15 2.89
C VAL A 96 3.84 -3.61 3.62
N GLU A 97 2.88 -4.46 3.93
CA GLU A 97 1.66 -4.11 4.66
C GLU A 97 1.53 -4.97 5.91
N THR A 98 1.17 -4.35 7.04
CA THR A 98 0.88 -5.09 8.28
C THR A 98 -0.50 -4.77 8.81
N HIS A 99 -1.21 -5.81 9.24
CA HIS A 99 -2.45 -5.67 10.01
C HIS A 99 -2.23 -6.19 11.41
N HIS A 100 -2.41 -5.32 12.40
CA HIS A 100 -2.50 -5.75 13.78
C HIS A 100 -3.92 -6.23 14.07
N LEU A 101 -4.10 -7.51 14.40
CA LEU A 101 -5.43 -8.10 14.58
C LEU A 101 -5.87 -8.03 16.05
N ILE A 102 -6.41 -6.88 16.46
CA ILE A 102 -7.06 -6.75 17.77
C ILE A 102 -8.53 -7.17 17.63
N GLN A 103 -8.95 -8.21 18.38
CA GLN A 103 -10.32 -8.76 18.36
C GLN A 103 -10.80 -9.24 16.96
N GLY A 104 -9.88 -9.56 16.05
CA GLY A 104 -10.21 -10.04 14.70
C GLY A 104 -10.76 -8.95 13.77
N ARG A 105 -10.63 -7.66 14.12
CA ARG A 105 -11.05 -6.52 13.30
C ARG A 105 -9.83 -5.76 12.80
N VAL A 106 -9.81 -5.45 11.50
CA VAL A 106 -8.79 -4.63 10.84
C VAL A 106 -9.36 -3.23 10.63
N GLY A 107 -8.59 -2.20 11.00
CA GLY A 107 -8.96 -0.81 10.71
C GLY A 107 -8.53 -0.35 9.33
N LYS A 108 -8.86 0.91 9.02
CA LYS A 108 -8.45 1.52 7.75
C LYS A 108 -6.92 1.59 7.67
N GLY A 109 -6.36 1.04 6.61
CA GLY A 109 -4.96 1.22 6.25
C GLY A 109 -4.69 2.52 5.52
N ALA A 110 -3.63 3.24 5.89
CA ALA A 110 -3.00 4.21 5.00
C ALA A 110 -1.84 3.54 4.26
N LEU A 111 -1.63 3.95 3.01
CA LEU A 111 -0.45 3.61 2.23
C LEU A 111 0.50 4.80 2.29
N LYS A 112 1.71 4.57 2.81
CA LYS A 112 2.76 5.57 2.92
C LYS A 112 3.83 5.30 1.86
N LEU A 113 4.27 6.36 1.19
CA LEU A 113 5.48 6.31 0.39
C LEU A 113 6.69 6.40 1.32
N VAL A 114 7.67 5.57 1.05
CA VAL A 114 8.96 5.55 1.73
C VAL A 114 10.04 5.70 0.68
N PHE A 115 11.01 6.55 0.96
CA PHE A 115 12.15 6.80 0.11
C PHE A 115 13.38 6.06 0.62
N PRO A 116 14.40 5.80 -0.21
CA PRO A 116 15.65 5.20 0.25
C PRO A 116 16.23 5.87 1.50
N GLN A 117 16.12 7.20 1.58
CA GLN A 117 16.64 8.01 2.69
C GLN A 117 15.95 7.72 4.02
N ASP A 118 14.68 7.31 4.00
CA ASP A 118 13.94 6.97 5.22
C ASP A 118 14.47 5.67 5.86
N LEU A 119 15.25 4.88 5.12
CA LEU A 119 15.96 3.70 5.61
C LEU A 119 17.29 4.08 6.29
N LEU A 120 17.79 5.31 6.10
CA LEU A 120 18.99 5.79 6.78
C LEU A 120 18.71 5.88 8.29
N GLY A 121 19.47 5.13 9.08
CA GLY A 121 19.29 5.03 10.54
C GLY A 121 18.58 3.76 11.02
N GLN A 122 18.09 2.91 10.11
CA GLN A 122 17.41 1.64 10.42
C GLN A 122 18.40 0.46 10.49
N GLU A 123 19.36 0.49 11.42
CA GLU A 123 20.56 -0.39 11.47
C GLU A 123 21.74 0.11 10.59
N SER A 124 22.96 -0.38 10.87
CA SER A 124 24.23 0.06 10.24
C SER A 124 24.39 -0.34 8.75
N HIS A 125 23.38 -0.96 8.16
CA HIS A 125 23.42 -1.56 6.84
C HIS A 125 22.91 -0.62 5.73
N PHE A 126 22.38 0.55 6.06
CA PHE A 126 21.94 1.53 5.07
C PHE A 126 22.86 2.74 5.13
N GLN A 127 23.57 3.00 4.04
CA GLN A 127 24.53 4.09 3.95
C GLN A 127 24.24 4.94 2.72
N GLU A 128 24.22 6.26 2.88
CA GLU A 128 24.13 7.15 1.74
C GLU A 128 25.45 7.10 0.97
N SER A 129 25.40 6.66 -0.29
CA SER A 129 26.59 6.59 -1.15
C SER A 129 26.77 7.87 -1.96
N GLU A 130 25.65 8.47 -2.39
CA GLU A 130 25.55 9.69 -3.18
C GLU A 130 24.24 10.38 -2.82
N PRO A 131 24.08 11.72 -3.02
CA PRO A 131 22.82 12.39 -2.75
C PRO A 131 21.66 11.71 -3.47
N GLY A 132 20.65 11.25 -2.72
CA GLY A 132 19.51 10.56 -3.33
C GLY A 132 19.66 9.03 -3.45
N VAL A 133 20.82 8.48 -3.08
CA VAL A 133 21.18 7.06 -3.30
C VAL A 133 21.64 6.41 -2.00
N VAL A 134 20.94 5.34 -1.61
CA VAL A 134 21.28 4.54 -0.43
C VAL A 134 21.82 3.19 -0.87
N GLU A 135 23.04 2.88 -0.44
CA GLU A 135 23.64 1.58 -0.56
C GLU A 135 23.22 0.68 0.60
N VAL A 136 22.82 -0.54 0.27
CA VAL A 136 22.55 -1.59 1.26
C VAL A 136 23.85 -2.37 1.43
N VAL A 137 24.45 -2.27 2.60
CA VAL A 137 25.78 -2.79 2.89
C VAL A 137 25.67 -4.16 3.56
N PRO A 138 26.46 -5.17 3.13
CA PRO A 138 26.45 -6.49 3.75
C PRO A 138 26.73 -6.46 5.25
N PRO A 139 26.29 -7.49 6.01
CA PRO A 139 26.64 -7.61 7.41
C PRO A 139 28.14 -7.77 7.65
N THR A 140 28.57 -7.45 8.88
CA THR A 140 29.97 -7.58 9.31
C THR A 140 30.50 -8.98 9.02
N GLY A 141 31.60 -9.06 8.28
CA GLY A 141 32.21 -10.33 7.85
C GLY A 141 31.90 -10.73 6.41
N MET A 142 30.99 -10.02 5.72
CA MET A 142 30.77 -10.15 4.28
C MET A 142 31.29 -8.91 3.55
N ALA A 143 32.08 -9.11 2.50
CA ALA A 143 32.65 -8.02 1.70
C ALA A 143 31.69 -7.53 0.60
N HIS A 144 30.82 -8.40 0.09
CA HIS A 144 29.89 -8.12 -1.00
C HIS A 144 28.64 -9.01 -0.91
N TRP A 145 27.52 -8.58 -1.49
CA TRP A 145 26.34 -9.44 -1.61
C TRP A 145 26.53 -10.50 -2.68
N SER A 146 26.09 -11.73 -2.40
CA SER A 146 26.14 -12.83 -3.37
C SER A 146 25.10 -12.66 -4.49
N ASN A 147 23.97 -12.02 -4.17
CA ASN A 147 22.86 -11.76 -5.09
C ASN A 147 21.98 -10.62 -4.55
N ALA A 148 21.10 -10.10 -5.41
CA ALA A 148 20.18 -9.02 -5.06
C ALA A 148 19.14 -9.45 -3.99
N ALA A 149 18.69 -10.71 -4.00
CA ALA A 149 17.63 -11.18 -3.12
C ALA A 149 18.02 -11.13 -1.64
N GLU A 150 19.29 -11.40 -1.32
CA GLU A 150 19.82 -11.27 0.05
C GLU A 150 19.79 -9.82 0.54
N ALA A 151 20.18 -8.87 -0.31
CA ALA A 151 20.10 -7.44 0.02
C ALA A 151 18.63 -6.98 0.15
N GLU A 152 17.74 -7.43 -0.74
CA GLU A 152 16.31 -7.13 -0.69
C GLU A 152 15.62 -7.68 0.55
N ALA A 153 16.04 -8.85 1.05
CA ALA A 153 15.52 -9.40 2.29
C ALA A 153 15.80 -8.48 3.48
N LEU A 154 16.96 -7.81 3.47
CA LEU A 154 17.30 -6.80 4.47
C LEU A 154 16.41 -5.56 4.37
N VAL A 155 16.18 -5.07 3.15
CA VAL A 155 15.26 -3.95 2.88
C VAL A 155 13.85 -4.27 3.38
N LYS A 156 13.32 -5.44 3.02
CA LYS A 156 11.99 -5.90 3.48
C LYS A 156 11.93 -6.03 5.00
N ARG A 157 13.01 -6.50 5.65
CA ARG A 157 13.09 -6.53 7.12
C ARG A 157 13.01 -5.13 7.73
N ALA A 158 13.77 -4.16 7.23
CA ALA A 158 13.71 -2.78 7.72
C ALA A 158 12.31 -2.17 7.52
N MET A 159 11.69 -2.40 6.36
CA MET A 159 10.32 -1.99 6.10
C MET A 159 9.30 -2.66 7.04
N ARG A 160 9.47 -3.95 7.37
CA ARG A 160 8.63 -4.66 8.36
C ARG A 160 8.76 -4.05 9.76
N GLU A 161 9.96 -3.74 10.21
CA GLU A 161 10.20 -3.10 11.51
C GLU A 161 9.55 -1.72 11.57
N PHE A 162 9.74 -0.90 10.54
CA PHE A 162 9.07 0.39 10.41
C PHE A 162 7.55 0.24 10.49
N MET A 163 7.02 -0.66 9.69
CA MET A 163 5.59 -0.87 9.56
C MET A 163 4.95 -1.44 10.83
N THR A 164 5.67 -2.29 11.56
CA THR A 164 5.23 -2.78 12.88
C THR A 164 5.11 -1.62 13.89
N GLY A 165 6.07 -0.69 13.90
CA GLY A 165 6.01 0.51 14.73
C GLY A 165 4.77 1.37 14.40
N GLU A 166 4.52 1.63 13.12
CA GLU A 166 3.36 2.39 12.65
C GLU A 166 2.02 1.72 13.02
N SER A 167 1.91 0.41 12.78
CA SER A 167 0.71 -0.36 13.08
C SER A 167 0.39 -0.39 14.59
N LEU A 168 1.41 -0.51 15.45
CA LEU A 168 1.26 -0.41 16.90
C LEU A 168 0.85 1.00 17.33
N SER A 169 1.47 2.04 16.76
CA SER A 169 1.11 3.44 17.02
C SER A 169 -0.37 3.69 16.75
N MET A 170 -0.85 3.26 15.59
CA MET A 170 -2.25 3.39 15.20
C MET A 170 -3.19 2.56 16.07
N SER A 171 -2.79 1.35 16.45
CA SER A 171 -3.57 0.51 17.35
C SER A 171 -3.76 1.15 18.73
N LEU A 172 -2.69 1.71 19.30
CA LEU A 172 -2.74 2.42 20.58
C LEU A 172 -3.61 3.68 20.50
N LYS A 173 -3.51 4.44 19.40
CA LYS A 173 -4.35 5.61 19.14
C LYS A 173 -5.83 5.21 19.07
N SER A 174 -6.16 4.17 18.31
CA SER A 174 -7.54 3.69 18.19
C SER A 174 -8.12 3.24 19.52
N GLN A 175 -7.34 2.54 20.35
CA GLN A 175 -7.77 2.17 21.69
C GLN A 175 -8.01 3.39 22.58
N ALA A 176 -7.11 4.37 22.55
CA ALA A 176 -7.23 5.59 23.35
C ALA A 176 -8.47 6.41 22.98
N THR A 177 -8.93 6.36 21.73
CA THR A 177 -10.15 7.05 21.27
C THR A 177 -11.41 6.19 21.34
N GLY A 178 -11.31 4.94 21.78
CA GLY A 178 -12.43 3.99 21.80
C GLY A 178 -12.89 3.55 20.40
N ALA A 179 -12.06 3.75 19.37
CA ALA A 179 -12.37 3.31 18.02
C ALA A 179 -12.37 1.77 17.94
N PRO A 180 -13.40 1.15 17.32
CA PRO A 180 -13.57 -0.31 17.32
C PRO A 180 -12.70 -1.01 16.24
N PHE A 181 -11.54 -0.44 15.92
CA PHE A 181 -10.67 -0.84 14.82
C PHE A 181 -9.21 -0.89 15.25
N ALA A 182 -8.43 -1.84 14.71
CA ALA A 182 -7.00 -1.95 14.95
C ALA A 182 -6.17 -1.23 13.88
N GLY A 183 -4.86 -1.04 14.10
CA GLY A 183 -3.96 -0.47 13.11
C GLY A 183 -3.80 -1.37 11.88
N SER A 184 -4.04 -0.79 10.70
CA SER A 184 -3.61 -1.32 9.41
C SER A 184 -2.76 -0.23 8.78
N GLU A 185 -1.62 -0.55 8.20
CA GLU A 185 -0.74 0.41 7.54
C GLU A 185 0.06 -0.34 6.46
N GLY A 186 0.45 0.35 5.38
CA GLY A 186 1.32 -0.19 4.34
C GLY A 186 2.37 0.80 3.88
N LEU A 187 3.57 0.31 3.54
CA LEU A 187 4.68 1.08 2.98
C LEU A 187 4.92 0.65 1.55
N ILE A 188 5.08 1.63 0.67
CA ILE A 188 5.56 1.44 -0.69
C ILE A 188 6.94 2.08 -0.78
N LEU A 189 7.97 1.28 -1.03
CA LEU A 189 9.31 1.79 -1.29
C LEU A 189 9.39 2.36 -2.71
N CYS A 190 9.57 3.68 -2.79
CA CYS A 190 9.73 4.43 -4.03
C CYS A 190 11.21 4.47 -4.44
N ALA A 191 11.73 3.33 -4.91
CA ALA A 191 13.13 3.21 -5.28
C ALA A 191 13.39 2.33 -6.51
N ALA A 192 14.27 2.78 -7.39
CA ALA A 192 14.94 1.92 -8.36
C ALA A 192 15.99 1.06 -7.63
N ARG A 193 15.99 -0.22 -7.96
CA ARG A 193 16.87 -1.24 -7.36
C ARG A 193 17.97 -1.59 -8.35
N GLU A 194 19.22 -1.33 -7.99
CA GLU A 194 20.37 -1.62 -8.82
C GLU A 194 21.31 -2.61 -8.13
N PHE A 195 21.50 -3.78 -8.75
CA PHE A 195 22.49 -4.76 -8.31
C PHE A 195 23.61 -4.88 -9.35
N ASP A 196 24.82 -4.49 -8.95
CA ASP A 196 26.01 -4.73 -9.74
C ASP A 196 26.58 -6.11 -9.40
N ARG A 197 26.44 -7.06 -10.34
CA ARG A 197 26.91 -8.44 -10.17
C ARG A 197 28.42 -8.56 -10.05
N VAL A 198 29.19 -7.61 -10.59
CA VAL A 198 30.66 -7.67 -10.60
C VAL A 198 31.20 -7.22 -9.25
N SER A 199 30.70 -6.11 -8.72
CA SER A 199 31.11 -5.61 -7.39
C SER A 199 30.32 -6.21 -6.23
N GLY A 200 29.18 -6.85 -6.51
CA GLY A 200 28.24 -7.35 -5.51
C GLY A 200 27.59 -6.22 -4.69
N ARG A 201 27.53 -5.00 -5.25
CA ARG A 201 26.92 -3.82 -4.62
C ARG A 201 25.45 -3.73 -4.95
N TYR A 202 24.65 -3.37 -3.96
CA TYR A 202 23.21 -3.17 -4.09
C TYR A 202 22.83 -1.75 -3.69
N ARG A 203 22.18 -1.01 -4.58
CA ARG A 203 21.83 0.40 -4.41
C ARG A 203 20.35 0.65 -4.63
N LEU A 204 19.79 1.52 -3.81
CA LEU A 204 18.44 2.05 -3.88
C LEU A 204 18.52 3.51 -4.28
N LYS A 205 17.94 3.86 -5.43
CA LYS A 205 17.86 5.24 -5.92
C LYS A 205 16.42 5.71 -5.86
N SER A 206 16.17 6.93 -5.41
CA SER A 206 14.81 7.49 -5.49
C SER A 206 14.29 7.41 -6.93
N LEU A 207 13.04 6.99 -7.11
CA LEU A 207 12.38 7.05 -8.41
C LEU A 207 11.92 8.46 -8.76
N LEU A 208 11.63 9.26 -7.73
CA LEU A 208 11.22 10.65 -7.91
C LEU A 208 12.45 11.50 -8.17
N ARG A 209 12.33 12.38 -9.16
CA ARG A 209 13.39 13.30 -9.57
C ARG A 209 13.43 14.54 -8.70
N GLY A 210 12.28 14.96 -8.16
CA GLY A 210 12.13 16.19 -7.40
C GLY A 210 12.24 17.44 -8.28
N GLY A 211 11.97 18.60 -7.68
CA GLY A 211 11.92 19.88 -8.39
C GLY A 211 10.58 20.11 -9.12
N ASP A 212 10.20 21.38 -9.24
CA ASP A 212 8.92 21.79 -9.85
C ASP A 212 8.84 21.37 -11.32
N GLU A 213 9.98 21.31 -12.01
CA GLU A 213 10.08 20.91 -13.41
C GLU A 213 9.72 19.43 -13.65
N ASN A 214 9.86 18.57 -12.64
CA ASN A 214 9.52 17.15 -12.72
C ASN A 214 8.20 16.83 -12.00
N ALA A 215 7.54 17.80 -11.37
CA ALA A 215 6.40 17.58 -10.48
C ALA A 215 5.25 16.79 -11.14
N GLN A 216 4.98 17.03 -12.43
CA GLN A 216 3.95 16.31 -13.16
C GLN A 216 4.34 14.84 -13.43
N GLU A 217 5.60 14.58 -13.82
CA GLU A 217 6.10 13.22 -14.07
C GLU A 217 6.17 12.42 -12.76
N ASP A 218 6.67 13.03 -11.69
CA ASP A 218 6.73 12.42 -10.36
C ASP A 218 5.32 12.12 -9.82
N LYS A 219 4.36 13.02 -10.06
CA LYS A 219 2.96 12.80 -9.71
C LYS A 219 2.39 11.59 -10.45
N GLU A 220 2.53 11.52 -11.77
CA GLU A 220 2.03 10.38 -12.56
C GLU A 220 2.65 9.05 -12.12
N LEU A 221 3.94 9.06 -11.76
CA LEU A 221 4.62 7.90 -11.22
C LEU A 221 4.05 7.46 -9.86
N ILE A 222 3.83 8.40 -8.94
CA ILE A 222 3.19 8.12 -7.64
C ILE A 222 1.79 7.53 -7.86
N GLU A 223 1.00 8.14 -8.74
CA GLU A 223 -0.35 7.70 -9.04
C GLU A 223 -0.38 6.28 -9.63
N ALA A 224 0.55 5.96 -10.54
CA ALA A 224 0.72 4.61 -11.07
C ALA A 224 1.09 3.60 -9.97
N MET A 225 2.08 3.92 -9.13
CA MET A 225 2.47 3.05 -8.01
C MET A 225 1.32 2.78 -7.02
N MET A 226 0.50 3.80 -6.72
CA MET A 226 -0.65 3.65 -5.84
C MET A 226 -1.74 2.77 -6.44
N ASN A 227 -1.98 2.87 -7.75
CA ASN A 227 -2.87 1.96 -8.48
C ASN A 227 -2.33 0.52 -8.37
N GLY A 228 -1.07 0.27 -8.75
CA GLY A 228 -0.46 -1.05 -8.71
C GLY A 228 -0.47 -1.67 -7.31
N ALA A 229 -0.21 -0.88 -6.27
CA ALA A 229 -0.26 -1.35 -4.89
C ALA A 229 -1.68 -1.75 -4.47
N ALA A 230 -2.68 -0.94 -4.80
CA ALA A 230 -4.07 -1.27 -4.51
C ALA A 230 -4.53 -2.54 -5.21
N GLU A 231 -4.10 -2.77 -6.44
CA GLU A 231 -4.40 -4.00 -7.18
C GLU A 231 -3.76 -5.23 -6.53
N MET A 232 -2.48 -5.10 -6.14
CA MET A 232 -1.75 -6.16 -5.46
C MET A 232 -2.45 -6.54 -4.14
N LEU A 233 -2.81 -5.55 -3.33
CA LEU A 233 -3.52 -5.76 -2.06
C LEU A 233 -4.92 -6.33 -2.28
N THR A 234 -5.61 -5.93 -3.35
CA THR A 234 -6.92 -6.48 -3.71
C THR A 234 -6.82 -7.94 -4.10
N ARG A 235 -5.84 -8.32 -4.95
CA ARG A 235 -5.57 -9.71 -5.32
C ARG A 235 -5.20 -10.56 -4.10
N ALA A 236 -4.47 -9.97 -3.16
CA ALA A 236 -4.11 -10.58 -1.89
C ALA A 236 -5.22 -10.51 -0.83
N GLN A 237 -6.45 -10.10 -1.19
CA GLN A 237 -7.60 -9.98 -0.28
C GLN A 237 -7.30 -9.16 1.00
N ARG A 238 -6.38 -8.20 0.92
CA ARG A 238 -6.00 -7.30 2.01
C ARG A 238 -6.87 -6.05 2.07
N ILE A 239 -7.45 -5.67 0.93
CA ILE A 239 -8.54 -4.69 0.87
C ILE A 239 -9.86 -5.47 0.97
N ALA A 240 -10.72 -5.07 1.91
CA ALA A 240 -12.00 -5.74 2.16
C ALA A 240 -12.80 -5.92 0.86
N TYR A 241 -13.18 -7.17 0.59
CA TYR A 241 -13.96 -7.57 -0.57
C TYR A 241 -15.23 -8.27 -0.08
N ASP A 242 -16.36 -7.56 -0.13
CA ASP A 242 -17.68 -8.22 -0.06
C ASP A 242 -18.24 -8.32 -1.48
N LYS A 243 -19.08 -9.32 -1.77
CA LYS A 243 -19.71 -9.54 -3.09
C LYS A 243 -20.65 -8.40 -3.49
N ILE A 244 -21.06 -7.61 -2.51
CA ILE A 244 -21.63 -6.28 -2.69
C ILE A 244 -20.53 -5.33 -2.24
N VAL A 245 -19.64 -4.97 -3.16
CA VAL A 245 -18.62 -3.97 -2.85
C VAL A 245 -19.36 -2.67 -2.70
N HIS A 246 -19.58 -2.25 -1.46
CA HIS A 246 -19.95 -0.88 -1.17
C HIS A 246 -18.74 0.00 -1.49
N ALA A 247 -18.50 0.25 -2.78
CA ALA A 247 -17.64 1.34 -3.22
C ALA A 247 -18.07 2.67 -2.54
N ALA A 248 -19.33 2.73 -2.09
CA ALA A 248 -19.92 3.76 -1.25
C ALA A 248 -19.24 3.95 0.11
N GLU A 249 -18.84 2.89 0.81
CA GLU A 249 -18.23 3.02 2.14
C GLU A 249 -16.74 3.39 2.07
N THR A 250 -16.07 3.05 0.96
CA THR A 250 -14.65 3.38 0.76
C THR A 250 -14.38 4.88 0.59
N ASN A 251 -15.38 5.67 0.18
CA ASN A 251 -15.24 7.14 0.14
C ASN A 251 -15.98 7.84 1.29
N THR A 252 -17.12 7.32 1.76
CA THR A 252 -18.00 8.10 2.65
C THR A 252 -17.93 7.66 4.10
N THR A 253 -17.85 6.36 4.41
CA THR A 253 -17.59 5.87 5.77
C THR A 253 -16.14 6.18 6.20
N LEU A 254 -15.21 6.18 5.23
CA LEU A 254 -13.79 6.46 5.45
C LEU A 254 -13.43 7.95 5.52
N SER A 255 -14.18 8.84 4.85
CA SER A 255 -13.98 10.29 4.94
C SER A 255 -14.81 10.95 6.06
N SER A 256 -16.04 10.49 6.32
CA SER A 256 -16.97 11.17 7.26
C SER A 256 -16.82 10.80 8.74
N ARG A 257 -16.23 9.63 9.08
CA ARG A 257 -16.00 9.23 10.48
C ARG A 257 -14.53 9.15 10.91
N LEU A 258 -13.60 9.08 9.97
CA LEU A 258 -12.19 8.77 10.27
C LEU A 258 -11.16 9.72 9.62
N GLY A 259 -11.61 10.75 8.88
CA GLY A 259 -10.74 11.83 8.38
C GLY A 259 -9.63 11.38 7.42
N LEU A 260 -9.74 10.20 6.82
CA LEU A 260 -8.70 9.65 5.96
C LEU A 260 -9.16 9.82 4.50
N GLN A 261 -8.47 10.66 3.72
CA GLN A 261 -8.61 10.70 2.27
C GLN A 261 -7.88 9.48 1.69
N LEU A 262 -8.58 8.50 1.12
CA LEU A 262 -7.90 7.55 0.24
C LEU A 262 -7.61 8.28 -1.07
N ALA A 263 -6.37 8.20 -1.56
CA ALA A 263 -6.05 8.74 -2.87
C ALA A 263 -6.93 8.06 -3.93
N THR A 264 -7.54 8.83 -4.83
CA THR A 264 -8.46 8.36 -5.88
C THR A 264 -7.88 7.18 -6.68
N ASN A 265 -6.56 7.16 -6.85
CA ASN A 265 -5.80 6.10 -7.51
C ASN A 265 -5.81 4.75 -6.78
N VAL A 266 -5.92 4.74 -5.45
CA VAL A 266 -6.08 3.49 -4.68
C VAL A 266 -7.45 2.87 -4.97
N VAL A 267 -8.50 3.71 -5.04
CA VAL A 267 -9.86 3.26 -5.38
C VAL A 267 -9.91 2.76 -6.82
N GLU A 268 -9.24 3.45 -7.74
CA GLU A 268 -9.16 3.05 -9.14
C GLU A 268 -8.53 1.65 -9.31
N GLY A 269 -7.34 1.42 -8.76
CA GLY A 269 -6.67 0.11 -8.82
C GLY A 269 -7.49 -1.01 -8.18
N HIS A 270 -8.14 -0.72 -7.05
CA HIS A 270 -9.06 -1.67 -6.41
C HIS A 270 -10.22 -2.04 -7.34
N LEU A 271 -10.98 -1.06 -7.83
CA LEU A 271 -12.12 -1.28 -8.73
C LEU A 271 -11.71 -2.04 -10.00
N ARG A 272 -10.57 -1.65 -10.60
CA ARG A 272 -10.03 -2.31 -11.80
C ARG A 272 -9.78 -3.80 -11.55
N THR A 273 -9.13 -4.13 -10.44
CA THR A 273 -8.85 -5.52 -10.08
C THR A 273 -10.12 -6.31 -9.84
N LEU A 274 -11.10 -5.74 -9.14
CA LEU A 274 -12.35 -6.44 -8.85
C LEU A 274 -13.15 -6.74 -10.11
N LEU A 275 -13.33 -5.73 -10.98
CA LEU A 275 -14.09 -5.87 -12.21
C LEU A 275 -13.45 -6.87 -13.17
N ALA A 276 -12.11 -6.90 -13.25
CA ALA A 276 -11.38 -7.86 -14.08
C ALA A 276 -11.34 -9.27 -13.46
N GLY A 277 -11.24 -9.36 -12.13
CA GLY A 277 -10.97 -10.59 -11.40
C GLY A 277 -12.21 -11.43 -11.07
N ASP A 278 -13.38 -10.80 -10.91
CA ASP A 278 -14.64 -11.49 -10.63
C ASP A 278 -15.76 -11.01 -11.58
N PRO A 279 -16.16 -11.83 -12.56
CA PRO A 279 -17.25 -11.50 -13.47
C PRO A 279 -18.62 -11.34 -12.78
N LYS A 280 -18.78 -11.90 -11.58
CA LYS A 280 -20.05 -11.90 -10.82
C LYS A 280 -20.09 -10.81 -9.73
N ILE A 281 -19.02 -10.03 -9.57
CA ILE A 281 -19.00 -8.96 -8.57
C ILE A 281 -20.09 -7.93 -8.86
N ILE A 282 -20.75 -7.48 -7.79
CA ILE A 282 -21.65 -6.33 -7.81
C ILE A 282 -21.00 -5.22 -6.99
N ILE A 283 -20.82 -4.06 -7.61
CA ILE A 283 -20.28 -2.85 -6.99
C ILE A 283 -21.41 -1.84 -6.87
N GLY A 284 -21.84 -1.57 -5.63
CA GLY A 284 -23.03 -0.76 -5.34
C GLY A 284 -24.32 -1.47 -5.75
N ASP A 285 -24.65 -1.42 -7.04
CA ASP A 285 -25.77 -2.10 -7.68
C ASP A 285 -25.43 -2.56 -9.11
N GLU A 286 -26.38 -3.21 -9.80
CA GLU A 286 -26.18 -3.73 -11.15
C GLU A 286 -25.92 -2.63 -12.20
N ASP A 287 -26.56 -1.46 -12.09
CA ASP A 287 -26.39 -0.35 -13.04
C ASP A 287 -25.01 0.29 -12.86
N MET A 288 -24.63 0.59 -11.62
CA MET A 288 -23.30 1.08 -11.27
C MET A 288 -22.22 0.12 -11.78
N THR A 289 -22.39 -1.19 -11.54
CA THR A 289 -21.45 -2.22 -12.02
C THR A 289 -21.34 -2.22 -13.53
N ALA A 290 -22.46 -2.22 -14.26
CA ALA A 290 -22.48 -2.21 -15.72
C ALA A 290 -21.76 -0.99 -16.31
N ARG A 291 -22.01 0.19 -15.75
CA ARG A 291 -21.35 1.44 -16.18
C ARG A 291 -19.85 1.45 -15.89
N LEU A 292 -19.43 0.93 -14.73
CA LEU A 292 -18.00 0.79 -14.42
C LEU A 292 -17.30 -0.16 -15.40
N ARG A 293 -17.95 -1.28 -15.76
CA ARG A 293 -17.44 -2.19 -16.80
C ARG A 293 -17.32 -1.49 -18.16
N GLU A 294 -18.35 -0.75 -18.56
CA GLU A 294 -18.31 0.03 -19.82
C GLU A 294 -17.13 1.02 -19.84
N ILE A 295 -16.86 1.70 -18.73
CA ILE A 295 -15.71 2.63 -18.61
C ILE A 295 -14.39 1.88 -18.77
N LEU A 296 -14.25 0.73 -18.09
CA LEU A 296 -13.05 -0.10 -18.14
C LEU A 296 -12.78 -0.66 -19.55
N GLU A 297 -13.81 -0.94 -20.33
CA GLU A 297 -13.71 -1.45 -21.70
C GLU A 297 -13.34 -0.38 -22.75
N ARG A 298 -13.28 0.90 -22.38
CA ARG A 298 -12.95 1.99 -23.32
C ARG A 298 -11.50 1.88 -23.80
N LYS A 299 -11.29 1.97 -25.12
CA LYS A 299 -9.95 1.93 -25.74
C LYS A 299 -8.96 2.99 -25.22
N LYS A 300 -9.45 4.10 -24.68
CA LYS A 300 -8.65 5.20 -24.12
C LYS A 300 -8.64 5.20 -22.58
N TYR A 301 -9.10 4.13 -21.96
CA TYR A 301 -9.06 4.01 -20.52
C TYR A 301 -7.60 4.06 -20.03
N SER A 302 -7.37 4.87 -19.01
CA SER A 302 -6.07 5.04 -18.36
C SER A 302 -6.29 5.07 -16.84
N PRO A 303 -5.66 4.17 -16.06
CA PRO A 303 -5.83 4.12 -14.61
C PRO A 303 -5.47 5.43 -13.91
N ILE A 304 -4.40 6.11 -14.33
CA ILE A 304 -4.00 7.41 -13.77
C ILE A 304 -5.07 8.50 -13.94
N ALA A 305 -5.99 8.36 -14.91
CA ALA A 305 -7.10 9.29 -15.08
C ALA A 305 -8.22 9.11 -14.03
N CYS A 306 -8.16 8.04 -13.21
CA CYS A 306 -9.14 7.75 -12.15
C CYS A 306 -10.60 7.69 -12.64
N ALA A 307 -10.83 7.20 -13.86
CA ALA A 307 -12.14 7.26 -14.49
C ALA A 307 -13.20 6.40 -13.76
N LEU A 308 -12.81 5.23 -13.24
CA LEU A 308 -13.71 4.36 -12.47
C LEU A 308 -14.02 4.99 -11.11
N ALA A 309 -13.02 5.48 -10.40
CA ALA A 309 -13.18 6.09 -9.09
C ALA A 309 -14.05 7.36 -9.16
N ARG A 310 -13.84 8.22 -10.18
CA ARG A 310 -14.69 9.40 -10.42
C ARG A 310 -16.14 9.01 -10.73
N ALA A 311 -16.34 8.01 -11.60
CA ALA A 311 -17.67 7.53 -11.94
C ALA A 311 -18.37 6.92 -10.72
N ALA A 312 -17.65 6.11 -9.94
CA ALA A 312 -18.17 5.52 -8.72
C ALA A 312 -18.61 6.59 -7.70
N ALA A 313 -17.77 7.61 -7.48
CA ALA A 313 -18.10 8.73 -6.59
C ALA A 313 -19.32 9.53 -7.09
N LYS A 314 -19.40 9.80 -8.40
CA LYS A 314 -20.54 10.49 -9.02
C LYS A 314 -21.85 9.71 -8.84
N MET A 315 -21.83 8.41 -9.12
CA MET A 315 -23.02 7.56 -8.97
C MET A 315 -23.47 7.47 -7.51
N GLN A 316 -22.54 7.42 -6.54
CA GLN A 316 -22.90 7.49 -5.12
C GLN A 316 -23.64 8.78 -4.74
N LEU A 317 -23.31 9.91 -5.37
CA LEU A 317 -24.03 11.18 -5.18
C LEU A 317 -25.43 11.13 -5.77
N GLU A 318 -25.59 10.49 -6.92
CA GLU A 318 -26.85 10.38 -7.66
C GLU A 318 -27.84 9.43 -6.97
N HIS A 319 -27.35 8.31 -6.43
CA HIS A 319 -28.17 7.25 -5.81
C HIS A 319 -28.47 7.48 -4.32
N GLY A 320 -28.00 8.60 -3.73
CA GLY A 320 -28.42 9.03 -2.40
C GLY A 320 -27.97 8.15 -1.23
N ILE A 321 -26.94 7.31 -1.42
CA ILE A 321 -26.37 6.40 -0.42
C ILE A 321 -25.66 7.17 0.71
N MET A 322 -25.33 8.45 0.49
CA MET A 322 -24.71 9.34 1.47
C MET A 322 -25.72 10.14 2.29
N LEU A 323 -25.37 10.37 3.57
CA LEU A 323 -25.94 11.43 4.39
C LEU A 323 -25.86 12.80 3.66
N PRO A 324 -26.88 13.66 3.76
CA PRO A 324 -26.94 14.93 3.03
C PRO A 324 -25.69 15.80 3.19
N GLU A 325 -25.10 15.85 4.38
CA GLU A 325 -23.92 16.68 4.69
C GLU A 325 -22.66 16.17 3.98
N SER A 326 -22.48 14.84 3.91
CA SER A 326 -21.37 14.21 3.18
C SER A 326 -21.52 14.37 1.67
N ARG A 327 -22.76 14.43 1.18
CA ARG A 327 -23.10 14.67 -0.24
C ARG A 327 -22.68 16.06 -0.68
N ASP A 328 -22.90 17.07 0.16
CA ASP A 328 -22.56 18.46 -0.16
C ASP A 328 -21.05 18.71 -0.07
N GLN A 329 -20.35 18.08 0.88
CA GLN A 329 -18.89 18.14 0.97
C GLN A 329 -18.21 17.48 -0.25
N LEU A 330 -18.68 16.30 -0.68
CA LEU A 330 -18.14 15.62 -1.86
C LEU A 330 -18.50 16.37 -3.16
N ARG A 331 -19.69 16.98 -3.27
CA ARG A 331 -20.03 17.86 -4.41
C ARG A 331 -19.09 19.04 -4.57
N ASN A 332 -18.66 19.65 -3.46
CA ASN A 332 -17.68 20.73 -3.51
C ASN A 332 -16.31 20.22 -3.98
N LEU A 333 -15.83 19.09 -3.42
CA LEU A 333 -14.59 18.46 -3.85
C LEU A 333 -14.59 18.05 -5.34
N LEU A 334 -15.71 17.52 -5.85
CA LEU A 334 -15.82 17.17 -7.27
C LEU A 334 -15.91 18.38 -8.20
N ARG A 335 -16.44 19.52 -7.73
CA ARG A 335 -16.44 20.79 -8.49
C ARG A 335 -15.05 21.43 -8.56
N GLU A 336 -14.23 21.16 -7.55
CA GLU A 336 -12.84 21.62 -7.47
C GLU A 336 -11.88 20.70 -8.24
N LEU A 337 -12.32 19.52 -8.66
CA LEU A 337 -11.54 18.66 -9.55
C LEU A 337 -11.61 19.17 -10.98
N PRO A 338 -10.47 19.36 -11.65
CA PRO A 338 -10.43 19.77 -13.04
C PRO A 338 -11.06 18.70 -13.97
N ASP A 339 -11.91 19.17 -14.89
CA ASP A 339 -12.62 18.36 -15.90
C ASP A 339 -11.64 17.60 -16.83
N GLN A 340 -10.40 18.09 -16.96
CA GLN A 340 -9.23 17.40 -17.52
C GLN A 340 -7.94 17.91 -16.85
N GLY A 341 -7.05 16.99 -16.50
CA GLY A 341 -5.67 17.29 -16.08
C GLY A 341 -5.53 17.72 -14.62
N SER A 342 -4.59 17.09 -13.92
CA SER A 342 -3.95 17.48 -12.64
C SER A 342 -4.34 18.86 -12.06
N PRO A 343 -4.90 18.97 -10.83
CA PRO A 343 -4.92 20.26 -10.15
C PRO A 343 -3.48 20.69 -9.84
N THR A 344 -3.10 21.86 -10.36
CA THR A 344 -1.92 22.63 -9.97
C THR A 344 -2.32 23.68 -8.94
N PRO A 345 -1.36 24.12 -8.11
CA PRO A 345 -1.18 23.79 -6.69
C PRO A 345 -2.36 24.16 -5.76
#